data_AF-A0AAV9CA53-F1
#
_entry.id   AF-A0AAV9CA53-F1
#
_cell.length_a   1.000
_cell.length_b   1.000
_cell.length_c   1.000
_cell.angle_alpha   90.00
_cell.angle_beta   90.00
_cell.angle_gamma   90.00
#
_symmetry.space_group_name_H-M   'P 1'
#
loop_
_entity.id
_entity.type
_entity.pdbx_description
1 polymer ?
#
loop_
_entity_poly.entity_id
_entity_poly.type
_entity_poly.pdbx_seq_one_letter_code
_entity_poly.pdbx_strand_id
1 'polypeptide(L)'
;MATTTTIFNQTPSFIIPSTQIPSTLLHQPLLPLSVPRRHRRSITCKATHYNNHHHHHQQPPSLDRRHILIGLAGVSSASALTPPTPALALPIQAPDLSKCGPADLPSGAIPTNCCPPIKSSDILDFQLPPPTTPLRLRPAAQLVDKAYVDKFNKAISLMKALPADDPRNFTNQANVHCAYCDGAYDQLQVHNSWLFFPWHRYYLYFYERILGKLIGDDTFAIPFWNWDAPAGMRLPSIYTDTSSPLYDKLRDVKHQPPTLLDLDFNGEDPTSSDELQIDENLRVMQVISNGKTAELFMGLPYRAGDNPNPGAGSLENLPHGTVHFWTGDRSQPNGEDMGNFYSAARDPIFFAHHGNIDRMWWLWRKLSPGHKDFTDKDWLDAAFLFYDEEARPVRVRVRDALEVDRLRYAYQDVDVPWTRTKPTVRLGANSVTKSRDIAPPPPIATSFPIDLKNTVSVIVKRARRARSAADKEREEEVLAVEGIEFSRDEFVKIDVYVNSAGQEDSVSPGGRELAGSFVNVPHKHKHSKKEKVVTTKLRVGITDLLEDIGAEEDKSIVVSLVPRKGKSKVKIGGIKIEFAE
;
A
#
# COMPACT_ATOMS: atom_id res chain seq x y z
N MET A 1 -76.55 -30.13 20.30
CA MET A 1 -77.45 -29.13 20.92
C MET A 1 -76.60 -27.97 21.41
N ALA A 2 -77.15 -26.74 21.34
CA ALA A 2 -76.61 -25.45 21.82
C ALA A 2 -75.69 -24.63 20.87
N THR A 3 -76.34 -23.87 19.98
CA THR A 3 -76.36 -22.39 19.80
C THR A 3 -75.15 -21.46 20.06
N THR A 4 -75.06 -20.44 19.17
CA THR A 4 -74.67 -19.00 19.33
C THR A 4 -73.15 -18.66 19.41
N THR A 5 -72.56 -17.58 18.83
CA THR A 5 -73.00 -16.24 18.37
C THR A 5 -71.97 -15.63 17.40
N THR A 6 -72.42 -14.76 16.48
CA THR A 6 -71.65 -13.87 15.58
C THR A 6 -71.32 -12.52 16.22
N ILE A 7 -70.10 -11.96 16.09
CA ILE A 7 -69.81 -10.50 16.15
C ILE A 7 -68.64 -10.13 15.20
N PHE A 8 -68.80 -9.00 14.50
CA PHE A 8 -67.91 -8.29 13.55
C PHE A 8 -66.69 -7.58 14.19
N ASN A 9 -65.59 -7.39 13.42
CA ASN A 9 -64.95 -6.07 13.13
C ASN A 9 -63.62 -6.23 12.34
N GLN A 10 -63.57 -5.72 11.10
CA GLN A 10 -62.90 -4.47 10.67
C GLN A 10 -61.39 -4.57 10.40
N THR A 11 -61.05 -4.59 9.11
CA THR A 11 -59.71 -4.32 8.56
C THR A 11 -59.59 -2.82 8.23
N PRO A 12 -58.52 -2.12 8.63
CA PRO A 12 -58.28 -0.76 8.17
C PRO A 12 -57.54 -0.78 6.82
N SER A 13 -58.18 -0.21 5.81
CA SER A 13 -57.55 0.20 4.54
C SER A 13 -56.89 1.55 4.75
N PHE A 14 -55.58 1.65 4.52
CA PHE A 14 -54.89 2.95 4.42
C PHE A 14 -54.60 3.26 2.94
N ILE A 15 -55.22 4.35 2.51
CA ILE A 15 -55.09 5.00 1.20
C ILE A 15 -53.80 5.82 1.20
N ILE A 16 -52.93 5.59 0.22
CA ILE A 16 -51.75 6.41 -0.05
C ILE A 16 -52.20 7.59 -0.95
N PRO A 17 -51.99 8.86 -0.56
CA PRO A 17 -52.26 9.99 -1.44
C PRO A 17 -51.12 10.14 -2.46
N SER A 18 -51.49 10.16 -3.74
CA SER A 18 -50.65 10.61 -4.84
C SER A 18 -50.52 12.13 -4.78
N THR A 19 -49.31 12.64 -4.58
CA THR A 19 -48.98 14.05 -4.79
C THR A 19 -47.83 14.16 -5.79
N GLN A 20 -48.14 14.87 -6.87
CA GLN A 20 -47.30 15.16 -8.02
C GLN A 20 -46.14 16.07 -7.62
N ILE A 21 -44.93 15.74 -8.08
CA ILE A 21 -43.75 16.61 -8.00
C ILE A 21 -43.65 17.37 -9.33
N PRO A 22 -43.57 18.72 -9.32
CA PRO A 22 -43.45 19.50 -10.54
C PRO A 22 -42.07 19.35 -11.17
N SER A 23 -42.06 19.07 -12.48
CA SER A 23 -40.86 19.09 -13.31
C SER A 23 -40.44 20.54 -13.57
N THR A 24 -39.32 20.97 -13.01
CA THR A 24 -38.62 22.19 -13.43
C THR A 24 -37.34 21.84 -14.17
N LEU A 25 -37.36 22.17 -15.45
CA LEU A 25 -36.23 22.21 -16.37
C LEU A 25 -35.13 23.13 -15.82
N LEU A 26 -33.92 22.61 -15.66
CA LEU A 26 -32.69 23.42 -15.68
C LEU A 26 -31.75 22.83 -16.72
N HIS A 27 -31.49 23.66 -17.73
CA HIS A 27 -30.60 23.41 -18.86
C HIS A 27 -29.17 23.12 -18.38
N GLN A 28 -28.60 21.99 -18.81
CA GLN A 28 -27.15 21.83 -18.91
C GLN A 28 -26.72 22.22 -20.33
N PRO A 29 -25.70 23.06 -20.52
CA PRO A 29 -25.15 23.32 -21.85
C PRO A 29 -24.32 22.10 -22.29
N LEU A 30 -24.75 21.48 -23.40
CA LEU A 30 -23.96 20.50 -24.15
C LEU A 30 -22.70 21.20 -24.70
N LEU A 31 -21.53 20.82 -24.19
CA LEU A 31 -20.25 21.16 -24.81
C LEU A 31 -20.05 20.27 -26.06
N PRO A 32 -19.70 20.84 -27.23
CA PRO A 32 -19.55 20.05 -28.44
C PRO A 32 -18.29 19.18 -28.41
N LEU A 33 -18.48 17.89 -28.67
CA LEU A 33 -17.44 16.92 -28.99
C LEU A 33 -16.61 17.42 -30.19
N SER A 34 -15.37 17.86 -29.92
CA SER A 34 -14.40 18.18 -30.95
C SER A 34 -13.62 16.92 -31.32
N VAL A 35 -13.79 16.49 -32.57
CA VAL A 35 -13.05 15.38 -33.19
C VAL A 35 -11.56 15.78 -33.32
N PRO A 36 -10.58 14.96 -32.87
CA PRO A 36 -9.18 15.31 -33.02
C PRO A 36 -8.75 15.24 -34.49
N ARG A 37 -8.42 16.41 -35.06
CA ARG A 37 -7.80 16.53 -36.39
C ARG A 37 -6.37 15.99 -36.31
N ARG A 38 -6.09 14.90 -37.04
CA ARG A 38 -4.73 14.35 -37.24
C ARG A 38 -3.81 15.42 -37.85
N HIS A 39 -2.89 15.98 -37.08
CA HIS A 39 -1.73 16.68 -37.62
C HIS A 39 -0.61 15.68 -37.93
N ARG A 40 -0.43 15.38 -39.22
CA ARG A 40 0.81 14.80 -39.75
C ARG A 40 1.92 15.84 -39.57
N ARG A 41 2.87 15.58 -38.66
CA ARG A 41 4.17 16.26 -38.69
C ARG A 41 5.08 15.49 -39.64
N SER A 42 5.37 16.09 -40.80
CA SER A 42 6.43 15.63 -41.71
C SER A 42 7.77 16.10 -41.15
N ILE A 43 8.65 15.16 -40.79
CA ILE A 43 10.06 15.45 -40.50
C ILE A 43 10.80 15.40 -41.84
N THR A 44 11.18 16.56 -42.36
CA THR A 44 12.09 16.69 -43.50
C THR A 44 13.54 16.69 -43.00
N CYS A 45 14.28 15.62 -43.30
CA CYS A 45 15.73 15.58 -43.19
C CYS A 45 16.35 16.43 -44.30
N LYS A 46 17.11 17.47 -43.95
CA LYS A 46 18.05 18.11 -44.89
C LYS A 46 19.41 17.43 -44.75
N ALA A 47 19.78 16.68 -45.79
CA ALA A 47 21.14 16.29 -46.06
C ALA A 47 21.87 17.44 -46.77
N THR A 48 23.11 17.72 -46.37
CA THR A 48 24.05 18.49 -47.19
C THR A 48 25.31 17.66 -47.37
N HIS A 49 25.47 17.13 -48.59
CA HIS A 49 26.74 16.69 -49.16
C HIS A 49 27.34 17.87 -49.95
N TYR A 50 28.65 18.10 -49.81
CA TYR A 50 29.59 18.48 -50.89
C TYR A 50 31.01 18.45 -50.27
N ASN A 51 31.85 17.43 -50.48
CA ASN A 51 32.67 17.00 -51.63
C ASN A 51 34.14 17.46 -51.57
N ASN A 52 34.99 16.45 -51.33
CA ASN A 52 36.39 16.17 -51.68
C ASN A 52 37.27 17.17 -52.47
N HIS A 53 38.56 17.18 -52.09
CA HIS A 53 39.83 17.05 -52.87
C HIS A 53 41.00 17.59 -51.97
N HIS A 54 42.25 17.12 -51.90
CA HIS A 54 43.10 16.17 -52.63
C HIS A 54 44.42 15.93 -51.82
N HIS A 55 45.06 14.76 -52.02
CA HIS A 55 46.51 14.44 -52.04
C HIS A 55 47.43 14.41 -50.77
N HIS A 56 47.73 13.17 -50.36
CA HIS A 56 49.03 12.44 -50.31
C HIS A 56 50.32 12.99 -49.65
N HIS A 57 50.94 12.08 -48.87
CA HIS A 57 52.34 11.94 -48.40
C HIS A 57 52.78 12.86 -47.24
N GLN A 58 53.44 12.42 -46.15
CA GLN A 58 54.46 11.38 -45.97
C GLN A 58 54.59 10.94 -44.48
N GLN A 59 55.44 9.92 -44.26
CA GLN A 59 55.61 8.94 -43.17
C GLN A 59 55.88 9.35 -41.69
N PRO A 60 55.78 8.36 -40.75
CA PRO A 60 56.03 8.47 -39.30
C PRO A 60 57.40 7.89 -38.85
N PRO A 61 57.74 7.98 -37.54
CA PRO A 61 58.28 6.83 -36.81
C PRO A 61 57.69 6.74 -35.37
N SER A 62 57.69 5.65 -34.61
CA SER A 62 58.30 4.33 -34.70
C SER A 62 57.69 3.43 -33.62
N LEU A 63 57.39 2.17 -33.95
CA LEU A 63 57.32 1.05 -33.02
C LEU A 63 58.38 0.04 -33.45
N ASP A 64 59.22 -0.38 -32.51
CA ASP A 64 60.18 -1.46 -32.73
C ASP A 64 59.97 -2.61 -31.71
N ARG A 65 60.55 -3.76 -32.07
CA ARG A 65 59.94 -5.09 -32.13
C ARG A 65 60.13 -5.98 -30.89
N ARG A 66 59.08 -6.80 -30.66
CA ARG A 66 59.02 -8.24 -30.33
C ARG A 66 60.20 -8.90 -29.60
N HIS A 67 59.90 -9.61 -28.50
CA HIS A 67 60.26 -11.02 -28.18
C HIS A 67 59.54 -11.39 -26.86
N ILE A 68 58.64 -12.38 -26.78
CA ILE A 68 58.79 -13.85 -26.50
C ILE A 68 57.96 -14.24 -25.25
N LEU A 69 56.98 -15.12 -25.48
CA LEU A 69 56.40 -16.25 -24.71
C LEU A 69 56.43 -16.35 -23.15
N ILE A 70 55.23 -16.72 -22.66
CA ILE A 70 54.85 -17.67 -21.58
C ILE A 70 55.15 -17.32 -20.11
N GLY A 71 54.09 -17.34 -19.30
CA GLY A 71 54.16 -17.53 -17.84
C GLY A 71 52.80 -17.40 -17.14
N LEU A 72 52.26 -18.52 -16.68
CA LEU A 72 51.05 -18.64 -15.86
C LEU A 72 51.17 -17.93 -14.48
N ALA A 73 49.99 -17.63 -13.92
CA ALA A 73 49.67 -17.45 -12.49
C ALA A 73 49.70 -16.02 -11.90
N GLY A 74 48.56 -15.66 -11.29
CA GLY A 74 48.58 -15.20 -9.89
C GLY A 74 48.39 -13.71 -9.58
N VAL A 75 47.14 -13.39 -9.24
CA VAL A 75 46.66 -12.52 -8.13
C VAL A 75 46.99 -11.00 -8.08
N SER A 76 45.91 -10.25 -7.81
CA SER A 76 45.82 -9.00 -7.02
C SER A 76 46.07 -7.63 -7.68
N SER A 77 44.94 -6.94 -7.89
CA SER A 77 44.65 -5.55 -7.48
C SER A 77 45.61 -4.42 -7.88
N ALA A 78 45.18 -3.54 -8.81
CA ALA A 78 45.16 -2.08 -8.62
C ALA A 78 44.59 -1.31 -9.83
N SER A 79 43.68 -0.39 -9.50
CA SER A 79 43.44 0.92 -10.10
C SER A 79 42.61 1.07 -11.39
N ALA A 80 41.46 1.71 -11.14
CA ALA A 80 40.61 2.49 -12.02
C ALA A 80 41.30 3.23 -13.18
N LEU A 81 40.57 3.35 -14.30
CA LEU A 81 40.20 4.62 -14.96
C LEU A 81 39.46 4.31 -16.27
N THR A 82 38.14 4.17 -16.19
CA THR A 82 37.23 4.26 -17.36
C THR A 82 36.06 5.17 -17.00
N PRO A 83 35.60 6.04 -17.92
CA PRO A 83 34.52 6.99 -17.65
C PRO A 83 33.23 6.25 -17.29
N PRO A 84 32.29 6.88 -16.55
CA PRO A 84 31.11 6.21 -16.06
C PRO A 84 30.29 5.69 -17.24
N THR A 85 30.16 4.37 -17.31
CA THR A 85 29.11 3.68 -18.06
C THR A 85 27.76 4.29 -17.68
N PRO A 86 26.79 4.40 -18.61
CA PRO A 86 25.45 4.84 -18.26
C PRO A 86 24.93 3.97 -17.11
N ALA A 87 24.30 4.60 -16.11
CA ALA A 87 23.78 3.95 -14.92
C ALA A 87 23.05 2.65 -15.32
N LEU A 88 23.62 1.51 -14.90
CA LEU A 88 23.00 0.22 -15.11
C LEU A 88 21.65 0.25 -14.38
N ALA A 89 20.56 -0.05 -15.09
CA ALA A 89 19.26 -0.27 -14.48
C ALA A 89 19.38 -1.42 -13.48
N LEU A 90 18.83 -1.26 -12.28
CA LEU A 90 18.89 -2.24 -11.19
C LEU A 90 17.49 -2.60 -10.67
N PRO A 91 16.55 -3.03 -11.55
CA PRO A 91 15.25 -3.51 -11.09
C PRO A 91 15.41 -4.73 -10.18
N ILE A 92 14.60 -4.80 -9.11
CA ILE A 92 14.45 -6.01 -8.31
C ILE A 92 14.03 -7.17 -9.23
N GLN A 93 14.78 -8.28 -9.18
CA GLN A 93 14.49 -9.44 -10.02
C GLN A 93 13.70 -10.50 -9.23
N ALA A 94 12.96 -11.31 -9.98
CA ALA A 94 12.26 -12.45 -9.42
C ALA A 94 13.25 -13.38 -8.70
N PRO A 95 12.91 -13.91 -7.52
CA PRO A 95 13.83 -14.74 -6.76
C PRO A 95 14.12 -16.05 -7.49
N ASP A 96 15.32 -16.58 -7.26
CA ASP A 96 15.67 -17.95 -7.62
C ASP A 96 15.07 -18.90 -6.56
N LEU A 97 14.07 -19.69 -6.94
CA LEU A 97 13.38 -20.61 -6.04
C LEU A 97 14.32 -21.62 -5.38
N SER A 98 15.43 -21.98 -6.03
CA SER A 98 16.42 -22.91 -5.48
C SER A 98 17.23 -22.31 -4.32
N LYS A 99 17.22 -20.98 -4.19
CA LYS A 99 17.90 -20.23 -3.13
C LYS A 99 16.98 -19.85 -1.98
N CYS A 100 15.74 -20.32 -1.99
CA CYS A 100 14.84 -20.09 -0.87
C CYS A 100 15.39 -20.76 0.40
N GLY A 101 15.53 -19.97 1.46
CA GLY A 101 15.96 -20.41 2.78
C GLY A 101 14.82 -20.41 3.81
N PRO A 102 15.09 -20.89 5.04
CA PRO A 102 14.11 -20.78 6.12
C PRO A 102 13.74 -19.31 6.37
N ALA A 103 12.45 -19.05 6.57
CA ALA A 103 11.98 -17.74 6.98
C ALA A 103 12.53 -17.38 8.37
N ASP A 104 12.78 -16.09 8.57
CA ASP A 104 13.20 -15.55 9.85
C ASP A 104 11.99 -15.37 10.74
N LEU A 105 11.72 -16.33 11.62
CA LEU A 105 10.53 -16.28 12.47
C LEU A 105 10.80 -15.62 13.84
N PRO A 106 9.80 -14.95 14.43
CA PRO A 106 9.90 -14.38 15.76
C PRO A 106 9.87 -15.44 16.87
N SER A 107 10.17 -15.03 18.10
CA SER A 107 10.24 -15.97 19.22
C SER A 107 8.84 -16.52 19.52
N GLY A 108 8.73 -17.82 19.75
CA GLY A 108 7.43 -18.47 20.01
C GLY A 108 6.58 -18.74 18.77
N ALA A 109 7.03 -18.32 17.58
CA ALA A 109 6.39 -18.71 16.33
C ALA A 109 6.59 -20.21 16.07
N ILE A 110 5.56 -20.84 15.49
CA ILE A 110 5.64 -22.24 15.05
C ILE A 110 6.61 -22.31 13.87
N PRO A 111 7.63 -23.20 13.90
CA PRO A 111 8.56 -23.37 12.78
C PRO A 111 7.80 -23.60 11.47
N THR A 112 8.02 -22.72 10.50
CA THR A 112 7.32 -22.72 9.22
C THR A 112 8.37 -22.66 8.11
N ASN A 113 8.29 -23.59 7.16
CA ASN A 113 9.03 -23.49 5.91
C ASN A 113 8.17 -22.74 4.89
N CYS A 114 8.56 -21.51 4.57
CA CYS A 114 7.82 -20.68 3.63
C CYS A 114 8.25 -20.89 2.18
N CYS A 115 9.25 -21.73 1.93
CA CYS A 115 9.70 -21.99 0.58
C CYS A 115 8.65 -22.71 -0.26
N PRO A 116 8.39 -22.24 -1.48
CA PRO A 116 7.42 -22.89 -2.34
C PRO A 116 7.93 -24.26 -2.78
N PRO A 117 7.04 -25.23 -3.03
CA PRO A 117 7.45 -26.51 -3.60
C PRO A 117 8.02 -26.27 -5.00
N ILE A 118 9.19 -26.85 -5.29
CA ILE A 118 9.81 -26.74 -6.62
C ILE A 118 9.27 -27.86 -7.50
N LYS A 119 8.34 -27.52 -8.40
CA LYS A 119 7.70 -28.48 -9.33
C LYS A 119 8.32 -28.47 -10.73
N SER A 120 8.94 -27.38 -11.13
CA SER A 120 9.58 -27.21 -12.43
C SER A 120 10.72 -26.19 -12.34
N SER A 121 11.79 -26.40 -13.12
CA SER A 121 12.82 -25.40 -13.38
C SER A 121 12.43 -24.40 -14.48
N ASP A 122 11.40 -24.73 -15.26
CA ASP A 122 10.98 -23.96 -16.43
C ASP A 122 10.05 -22.82 -15.98
N ILE A 123 10.63 -21.63 -15.83
CA ILE A 123 9.90 -20.42 -15.49
C ILE A 123 9.31 -19.81 -16.75
N LEU A 124 7.98 -19.66 -16.78
CA LEU A 124 7.27 -18.99 -17.86
C LEU A 124 7.29 -17.48 -17.67
N ASP A 125 7.39 -16.71 -18.75
CA ASP A 125 7.13 -15.27 -18.68
C ASP A 125 5.63 -15.00 -18.81
N PHE A 126 5.10 -14.15 -17.94
CA PHE A 126 3.69 -13.80 -17.88
C PHE A 126 3.17 -13.27 -19.22
N GLN A 127 1.99 -13.76 -19.58
CA GLN A 127 1.24 -13.27 -20.72
C GLN A 127 -0.08 -12.71 -20.21
N LEU A 128 -0.46 -11.54 -20.72
CA LEU A 128 -1.75 -10.96 -20.39
C LEU A 128 -2.88 -11.88 -20.85
N PRO A 129 -3.92 -12.06 -20.02
CA PRO A 129 -5.09 -12.83 -20.41
C PRO A 129 -5.74 -12.20 -21.66
N PRO A 130 -6.24 -13.01 -22.62
CA PRO A 130 -6.92 -12.50 -23.81
C PRO A 130 -8.12 -11.60 -23.43
N PRO A 131 -8.45 -10.58 -24.25
CA PRO A 131 -9.65 -9.76 -24.04
C PRO A 131 -10.97 -10.56 -24.00
N THR A 132 -10.98 -11.76 -24.58
CA THR A 132 -12.11 -12.70 -24.55
C THR A 132 -12.26 -13.42 -23.21
N THR A 133 -11.25 -13.39 -22.34
CA THR A 133 -11.36 -13.93 -20.98
C THR A 133 -12.47 -13.19 -20.22
N PRO A 134 -13.37 -13.90 -19.52
CA PRO A 134 -14.41 -13.25 -18.74
C PRO A 134 -13.84 -12.24 -17.74
N LEU A 135 -14.56 -11.13 -17.58
CA LEU A 135 -14.23 -10.10 -16.60
C LEU A 135 -14.69 -10.58 -15.22
N ARG A 136 -13.77 -10.74 -14.28
CA ARG A 136 -14.07 -11.08 -12.88
C ARG A 136 -14.46 -9.81 -12.12
N LEU A 137 -15.64 -9.77 -11.52
CA LEU A 137 -16.10 -8.61 -10.75
C LEU A 137 -15.97 -8.89 -9.26
N ARG A 138 -14.96 -8.32 -8.61
CA ARG A 138 -14.73 -8.47 -7.17
C ARG A 138 -15.85 -7.76 -6.40
N PRO A 139 -16.68 -8.47 -5.61
CA PRO A 139 -17.78 -7.86 -4.88
C PRO A 139 -17.36 -7.31 -3.52
N ALA A 140 -18.14 -6.38 -2.97
CA ALA A 140 -17.95 -5.95 -1.59
C ALA A 140 -18.39 -7.07 -0.64
N ALA A 141 -17.52 -7.48 0.30
CA ALA A 141 -17.71 -8.69 1.12
C ALA A 141 -19.02 -8.70 1.93
N GLN A 142 -19.51 -7.53 2.34
CA GLN A 142 -20.77 -7.37 3.09
C GLN A 142 -22.04 -7.46 2.23
N LEU A 143 -21.92 -7.49 0.90
CA LEU A 143 -23.05 -7.46 -0.05
C LEU A 143 -23.25 -8.78 -0.81
N VAL A 144 -22.40 -9.79 -0.56
CA VAL A 144 -22.49 -11.06 -1.28
C VAL A 144 -23.67 -11.90 -0.80
N ASP A 145 -24.28 -12.65 -1.72
CA ASP A 145 -25.39 -13.52 -1.41
C ASP A 145 -24.95 -14.94 -0.98
N LYS A 146 -25.92 -15.77 -0.59
CA LYS A 146 -25.65 -17.14 -0.16
C LYS A 146 -24.98 -17.99 -1.26
N ALA A 147 -25.37 -17.82 -2.52
CA ALA A 147 -24.83 -18.61 -3.63
C ALA A 147 -23.34 -18.29 -3.85
N TYR A 148 -22.97 -17.03 -3.75
CA TYR A 148 -21.57 -16.60 -3.74
C TYR A 148 -20.82 -17.21 -2.55
N VAL A 149 -21.37 -17.14 -1.34
CA VAL A 149 -20.72 -17.69 -0.13
C VAL A 149 -20.50 -19.20 -0.26
N ASP A 150 -21.51 -19.95 -0.70
CA ASP A 150 -21.40 -21.39 -0.92
C ASP A 150 -20.28 -21.72 -1.94
N LYS A 151 -20.20 -20.94 -3.02
CA LYS A 151 -19.17 -21.07 -4.05
C LYS A 151 -17.77 -20.75 -3.52
N PHE A 152 -17.62 -19.67 -2.75
CA PHE A 152 -16.33 -19.27 -2.20
C PHE A 152 -15.86 -20.27 -1.13
N ASN A 153 -16.77 -20.75 -0.28
CA ASN A 153 -16.50 -21.82 0.67
C ASN A 153 -16.00 -23.07 -0.04
N LYS A 154 -16.69 -23.50 -1.10
CA LYS A 154 -16.25 -24.63 -1.93
C LYS A 154 -14.82 -24.43 -2.46
N ALA A 155 -14.50 -23.24 -2.99
CA ALA A 155 -13.18 -22.96 -3.53
C ALA A 155 -12.07 -23.04 -2.47
N ILE A 156 -12.29 -22.46 -1.29
CA ILE A 156 -11.32 -22.51 -0.19
C ILE A 156 -11.20 -23.92 0.39
N SER A 157 -12.31 -24.65 0.54
CA SER A 157 -12.27 -26.06 0.96
C SER A 157 -11.44 -26.91 0.01
N LEU A 158 -11.62 -26.75 -1.31
CA LEU A 158 -10.83 -27.46 -2.31
C LEU A 158 -9.36 -27.05 -2.27
N MET A 159 -9.06 -25.76 -2.11
CA MET A 159 -7.70 -25.25 -1.99
C MET A 159 -6.99 -25.81 -0.75
N LYS A 160 -7.68 -25.89 0.39
CA LYS A 160 -7.17 -26.51 1.64
C LYS A 160 -6.99 -28.02 1.52
N ALA A 161 -7.79 -28.68 0.68
CA ALA A 161 -7.75 -30.13 0.46
C ALA A 161 -6.70 -30.58 -0.58
N LEU A 162 -6.06 -29.66 -1.31
CA LEU A 162 -4.97 -30.00 -2.21
C LEU A 162 -3.80 -30.66 -1.47
N PRO A 163 -2.98 -31.49 -2.13
CA PRO A 163 -1.77 -32.05 -1.53
C PRO A 163 -0.87 -30.95 -0.95
N ALA A 164 -0.20 -31.24 0.17
CA ALA A 164 0.66 -30.26 0.86
C ALA A 164 1.84 -29.78 0.00
N ASP A 165 2.24 -30.55 -1.01
CA ASP A 165 3.29 -30.20 -1.97
C ASP A 165 2.76 -29.54 -3.26
N ASP A 166 1.45 -29.33 -3.39
CA ASP A 166 0.86 -28.55 -4.49
C ASP A 166 1.04 -27.06 -4.21
N PRO A 167 1.72 -26.26 -5.06
CA PRO A 167 1.93 -24.83 -4.81
C PRO A 167 0.64 -24.03 -4.68
N ARG A 168 -0.49 -24.57 -5.16
CA ARG A 168 -1.82 -23.96 -5.08
C ARG A 168 -2.53 -24.27 -3.75
N ASN A 169 -2.01 -25.19 -2.94
CA ASN A 169 -2.56 -25.48 -1.62
C ASN A 169 -2.62 -24.20 -0.77
N PHE A 170 -3.66 -24.06 0.05
CA PHE A 170 -3.90 -22.85 0.85
C PHE A 170 -2.70 -22.46 1.73
N THR A 171 -2.04 -23.43 2.37
CA THR A 171 -0.84 -23.19 3.17
C THR A 171 0.33 -22.71 2.29
N ASN A 172 0.48 -23.26 1.09
CA ASN A 172 1.52 -22.81 0.17
C ASN A 172 1.24 -21.42 -0.39
N GLN A 173 -0.03 -21.05 -0.62
CA GLN A 173 -0.41 -19.68 -0.93
C GLN A 173 -0.06 -18.75 0.23
N ALA A 174 -0.43 -19.08 1.47
CA ALA A 174 -0.06 -18.29 2.65
C ALA A 174 1.47 -18.13 2.79
N ASN A 175 2.23 -19.19 2.50
CA ASN A 175 3.68 -19.19 2.53
C ASN A 175 4.33 -18.27 1.49
N VAL A 176 3.65 -17.95 0.38
CA VAL A 176 4.14 -16.95 -0.58
C VAL A 176 4.36 -15.61 0.12
N HIS A 177 3.41 -15.16 0.93
CA HIS A 177 3.55 -13.92 1.70
C HIS A 177 4.73 -13.99 2.67
N CYS A 178 4.80 -15.04 3.49
CA CYS A 178 5.92 -15.24 4.40
C CYS A 178 7.28 -15.23 3.68
N ALA A 179 7.40 -15.89 2.52
CA ALA A 179 8.68 -15.98 1.82
C ALA A 179 9.20 -14.64 1.31
N TYR A 180 8.32 -13.78 0.80
CA TYR A 180 8.67 -12.45 0.28
C TYR A 180 8.83 -11.38 1.37
N CYS A 181 8.34 -11.65 2.59
CA CYS A 181 8.27 -10.65 3.67
C CYS A 181 9.22 -10.95 4.84
N ASP A 182 9.56 -12.22 5.07
CA ASP A 182 10.29 -12.68 6.26
C ASP A 182 11.63 -13.35 5.91
N GLY A 183 12.32 -12.85 4.89
CA GLY A 183 13.73 -13.17 4.62
C GLY A 183 14.00 -14.56 4.06
N ALA A 184 13.00 -15.27 3.54
CA ALA A 184 13.24 -16.55 2.86
C ALA A 184 14.04 -16.38 1.56
N TYR A 185 13.95 -15.21 0.92
CA TYR A 185 14.79 -14.82 -0.20
C TYR A 185 15.78 -13.73 0.21
N ASP A 186 17.04 -13.86 -0.22
CA ASP A 186 18.07 -12.84 0.05
C ASP A 186 17.75 -11.53 -0.67
N GLN A 187 17.88 -10.41 0.04
CA GLN A 187 17.66 -9.05 -0.45
C GLN A 187 16.28 -8.78 -1.10
N LEU A 188 15.24 -9.49 -0.68
CA LEU A 188 13.88 -9.26 -1.18
C LEU A 188 12.94 -8.90 -0.04
N GLN A 189 12.42 -7.67 -0.09
CA GLN A 189 11.35 -7.18 0.77
C GLN A 189 10.39 -6.38 -0.09
N VAL A 190 9.13 -6.83 -0.14
CA VAL A 190 8.09 -6.20 -0.96
C VAL A 190 7.32 -5.12 -0.20
N HIS A 191 7.41 -5.14 1.14
CA HIS A 191 6.87 -4.09 2.01
C HIS A 191 7.82 -2.90 2.14
N ASN A 192 7.28 -1.80 2.66
CA ASN A 192 7.95 -0.55 2.96
C ASN A 192 8.66 0.06 1.74
N SER A 193 8.06 -0.10 0.56
CA SER A 193 8.60 0.37 -0.72
C SER A 193 7.52 0.47 -1.80
N TRP A 194 7.90 1.07 -2.94
CA TRP A 194 7.08 1.14 -4.16
C TRP A 194 6.63 -0.22 -4.74
N LEU A 195 7.13 -1.36 -4.25
CA LEU A 195 6.77 -2.70 -4.74
C LEU A 195 5.51 -3.26 -4.06
N PHE A 196 5.07 -2.63 -2.96
CA PHE A 196 3.94 -3.08 -2.14
C PHE A 196 2.69 -3.34 -2.99
N PHE A 197 2.21 -2.33 -3.72
CA PHE A 197 1.01 -2.44 -4.53
C PHE A 197 1.09 -3.47 -5.68
N PRO A 198 2.07 -3.40 -6.60
CA PRO A 198 2.09 -4.31 -7.73
C PRO A 198 2.37 -5.77 -7.33
N TRP A 199 3.15 -6.01 -6.28
CA TRP A 199 3.35 -7.37 -5.78
C TRP A 199 2.05 -7.97 -5.24
N HIS A 200 1.33 -7.25 -4.37
CA HIS A 200 0.05 -7.72 -3.82
C HIS A 200 -1.01 -7.89 -4.91
N ARG A 201 -1.04 -7.01 -5.93
CA ARG A 201 -1.94 -7.17 -7.08
C ARG A 201 -1.73 -8.51 -7.79
N TYR A 202 -0.48 -8.90 -8.06
CA TYR A 202 -0.19 -10.20 -8.66
C TYR A 202 -0.48 -11.36 -7.73
N TYR A 203 -0.19 -11.21 -6.44
CA TYR A 203 -0.50 -12.23 -5.45
C TYR A 203 -2.01 -12.56 -5.44
N LEU A 204 -2.85 -11.53 -5.39
CA LEU A 204 -4.31 -11.67 -5.49
C LEU A 204 -4.76 -12.20 -6.85
N TYR A 205 -4.11 -11.77 -7.95
CA TYR A 205 -4.45 -12.20 -9.30
C TYR A 205 -4.33 -13.72 -9.46
N PHE A 206 -3.20 -14.32 -9.07
CA PHE A 206 -3.04 -15.77 -9.19
C PHE A 206 -3.88 -16.52 -8.16
N TYR A 207 -3.99 -16.01 -6.92
CA TYR A 207 -4.85 -16.61 -5.89
C TYR A 207 -6.32 -16.71 -6.35
N GLU A 208 -6.87 -15.63 -6.93
CA GLU A 208 -8.22 -15.59 -7.47
C GLU A 208 -8.42 -16.60 -8.62
N ARG A 209 -7.45 -16.70 -9.53
CA ARG A 209 -7.49 -17.65 -10.65
C ARG A 209 -7.40 -19.10 -10.20
N ILE A 210 -6.56 -19.40 -9.20
CA ILE A 210 -6.46 -20.72 -8.59
C ILE A 210 -7.82 -21.12 -8.01
N LEU A 211 -8.46 -20.24 -7.23
CA LEU A 211 -9.78 -20.51 -6.68
C LEU A 211 -10.81 -20.80 -7.76
N GLY A 212 -10.89 -19.95 -8.80
CA GLY A 212 -11.79 -20.15 -9.94
C GLY A 212 -11.55 -21.48 -10.66
N LYS A 213 -10.29 -21.84 -10.92
CA LYS A 213 -9.91 -23.12 -11.52
C LYS A 213 -10.39 -24.32 -10.70
N LEU A 214 -10.24 -24.28 -9.38
CA LEU A 214 -10.61 -25.39 -8.50
C LEU A 214 -12.11 -25.70 -8.53
N ILE A 215 -12.95 -24.68 -8.75
CA ILE A 215 -14.41 -24.86 -8.82
C ILE A 215 -14.96 -24.90 -10.25
N GLY A 216 -14.11 -24.73 -11.26
CA GLY A 216 -14.52 -24.68 -12.67
C GLY A 216 -15.31 -23.41 -13.03
N ASP A 217 -14.99 -22.27 -12.41
CA ASP A 217 -15.64 -20.98 -12.65
C ASP A 217 -14.58 -19.91 -12.97
N ASP A 218 -14.43 -19.58 -14.25
CA ASP A 218 -13.50 -18.56 -14.74
C ASP A 218 -13.98 -17.11 -14.48
N THR A 219 -15.21 -16.95 -13.96
CA THR A 219 -15.78 -15.67 -13.52
C THR A 219 -15.66 -15.45 -12.01
N PHE A 220 -15.19 -16.44 -11.25
CA PHE A 220 -14.98 -16.33 -9.81
C PHE A 220 -14.08 -15.13 -9.50
N ALA A 221 -14.51 -14.27 -8.57
CA ALA A 221 -13.74 -13.12 -8.12
C ALA A 221 -13.68 -13.15 -6.59
N ILE A 222 -12.53 -12.81 -6.01
CA ILE A 222 -12.43 -12.67 -4.55
C ILE A 222 -13.19 -11.42 -4.08
N PRO A 223 -13.76 -11.40 -2.87
CA PRO A 223 -14.39 -10.19 -2.37
C PRO A 223 -13.34 -9.18 -1.90
N PHE A 224 -13.73 -7.91 -1.77
CA PHE A 224 -12.93 -6.92 -1.05
C PHE A 224 -13.62 -6.54 0.27
N TRP A 225 -12.85 -6.43 1.35
CA TRP A 225 -13.35 -5.93 2.63
C TRP A 225 -13.50 -4.41 2.52
N ASN A 226 -14.74 -3.95 2.35
CA ASN A 226 -15.08 -2.55 2.09
C ASN A 226 -15.04 -1.66 3.36
N TRP A 227 -13.93 -1.69 4.09
CA TRP A 227 -13.74 -0.93 5.33
C TRP A 227 -13.71 0.59 5.13
N ASP A 228 -13.64 1.07 3.90
CA ASP A 228 -13.75 2.49 3.55
C ASP A 228 -15.21 3.00 3.46
N ALA A 229 -16.20 2.13 3.68
CA ALA A 229 -17.60 2.55 3.79
C ALA A 229 -18.27 1.96 5.04
N PRO A 230 -19.24 2.67 5.67
CA PRO A 230 -19.79 2.28 6.97
C PRO A 230 -20.32 0.83 7.04
N ALA A 231 -21.01 0.38 5.99
CA ALA A 231 -21.57 -0.97 5.95
C ALA A 231 -20.50 -2.09 5.93
N GLY A 232 -19.27 -1.78 5.51
CA GLY A 232 -18.15 -2.72 5.44
C GLY A 232 -17.11 -2.52 6.55
N MET A 233 -17.33 -1.64 7.53
CA MET A 233 -16.38 -1.40 8.62
C MET A 233 -16.36 -2.50 9.70
N ARG A 234 -17.30 -3.45 9.68
CA ARG A 234 -17.25 -4.61 10.58
C ARG A 234 -16.56 -5.78 9.87
N LEU A 235 -16.06 -6.75 10.64
CA LEU A 235 -15.66 -8.05 10.07
C LEU A 235 -16.83 -8.62 9.24
N PRO A 236 -16.65 -8.89 7.93
CA PRO A 236 -17.74 -9.37 7.11
C PRO A 236 -18.23 -10.74 7.59
N SER A 237 -19.55 -10.93 7.66
CA SER A 237 -20.18 -12.12 8.25
C SER A 237 -19.77 -13.45 7.61
N ILE A 238 -19.35 -13.42 6.34
CA ILE A 238 -18.86 -14.61 5.62
C ILE A 238 -17.59 -15.20 6.25
N TYR A 239 -16.85 -14.40 7.03
CA TYR A 239 -15.64 -14.80 7.74
C TYR A 239 -15.91 -15.22 9.20
N THR A 240 -17.09 -14.96 9.76
CA THR A 240 -17.34 -15.15 11.21
C THR A 240 -18.04 -16.46 11.56
N ASP A 241 -18.59 -17.17 10.57
CA ASP A 241 -19.17 -18.50 10.77
C ASP A 241 -18.07 -19.52 11.07
N THR A 242 -18.01 -20.03 12.29
CA THR A 242 -16.97 -20.97 12.75
C THR A 242 -16.96 -22.31 12.01
N SER A 243 -18.04 -22.65 11.29
CA SER A 243 -18.11 -23.84 10.43
C SER A 243 -17.59 -23.58 9.01
N SER A 244 -17.40 -22.31 8.64
CA SER A 244 -16.96 -21.89 7.31
C SER A 244 -15.47 -22.18 7.10
N PRO A 245 -15.05 -22.63 5.91
CA PRO A 245 -13.63 -22.69 5.55
C PRO A 245 -12.97 -21.31 5.46
N LEU A 246 -13.75 -20.21 5.44
CA LEU A 246 -13.26 -18.83 5.51
C LEU A 246 -12.94 -18.37 6.94
N TYR A 247 -13.38 -19.12 7.95
CA TYR A 247 -13.14 -18.77 9.34
C TYR A 247 -11.68 -18.98 9.73
N ASP A 248 -11.21 -18.10 10.60
CA ASP A 248 -9.97 -18.24 11.34
C ASP A 248 -10.26 -17.98 12.82
N LYS A 249 -9.71 -18.85 13.67
CA LYS A 249 -9.80 -18.73 15.13
C LYS A 249 -8.79 -17.74 15.70
N LEU A 250 -7.71 -17.45 14.98
CA LEU A 250 -6.61 -16.57 15.39
C LEU A 250 -6.89 -15.13 14.97
N ARG A 251 -8.07 -14.65 15.37
CA ARG A 251 -8.49 -13.26 15.27
C ARG A 251 -8.80 -12.71 16.65
N ASP A 252 -8.69 -11.40 16.80
CA ASP A 252 -9.00 -10.76 18.07
C ASP A 252 -10.45 -11.03 18.50
N VAL A 253 -10.61 -11.61 19.69
CA VAL A 253 -11.91 -11.99 20.25
C VAL A 253 -12.78 -10.78 20.58
N LYS A 254 -12.19 -9.61 20.83
CA LYS A 254 -12.93 -8.37 21.13
C LYS A 254 -13.40 -7.64 19.87
N HIS A 255 -12.80 -7.97 18.73
CA HIS A 255 -13.06 -7.32 17.45
C HIS A 255 -14.02 -8.11 16.55
N GLN A 256 -14.59 -9.21 17.08
CA GLN A 256 -15.72 -9.87 16.43
C GLN A 256 -16.93 -8.93 16.32
N PRO A 257 -17.81 -9.10 15.32
CA PRO A 257 -19.01 -8.28 15.23
C PRO A 257 -19.83 -8.28 16.53
N PRO A 258 -20.43 -7.15 16.92
CA PRO A 258 -20.67 -5.96 16.10
C PRO A 258 -19.56 -4.89 16.13
N THR A 259 -18.37 -5.18 16.68
CA THR A 259 -17.29 -4.18 16.79
C THR A 259 -16.90 -3.60 15.42
N LEU A 260 -16.82 -2.27 15.34
CA LEU A 260 -16.30 -1.55 14.18
C LEU A 260 -14.78 -1.61 14.15
N LEU A 261 -14.24 -1.78 12.95
CA LEU A 261 -12.82 -1.60 12.68
C LEU A 261 -12.41 -0.18 13.03
N ASP A 262 -11.28 -0.04 13.70
CA ASP A 262 -10.61 1.24 13.91
C ASP A 262 -9.49 1.38 12.88
N LEU A 263 -9.66 2.28 11.90
CA LEU A 263 -8.67 2.50 10.86
C LEU A 263 -7.40 3.18 11.38
N ASP A 264 -7.44 3.81 12.56
CA ASP A 264 -6.30 4.42 13.24
C ASP A 264 -5.88 3.66 14.52
N PHE A 265 -6.14 2.36 14.56
CA PHE A 265 -5.97 1.53 15.74
C PHE A 265 -4.57 1.63 16.38
N ASN A 266 -4.56 2.02 17.66
CA ASN A 266 -3.36 2.20 18.47
C ASN A 266 -3.05 1.00 19.39
N GLY A 267 -3.84 -0.08 19.29
CA GLY A 267 -3.73 -1.23 20.19
C GLY A 267 -4.56 -1.12 21.47
N GLU A 268 -5.46 -0.15 21.53
CA GLU A 268 -6.43 0.06 22.60
C GLU A 268 -7.81 0.14 21.97
N ASP A 269 -8.78 -0.57 22.55
CA ASP A 269 -10.13 -0.65 22.00
C ASP A 269 -10.81 0.71 22.17
N PRO A 270 -11.43 1.27 21.10
CA PRO A 270 -12.05 2.58 21.18
C PRO A 270 -13.20 2.59 22.21
N THR A 271 -13.35 3.72 22.90
CA THR A 271 -14.46 3.98 23.84
C THR A 271 -15.52 4.92 23.25
N SER A 272 -15.34 5.31 21.98
CA SER A 272 -16.23 6.18 21.21
C SER A 272 -17.52 5.45 20.80
N SER A 273 -18.54 6.22 20.39
CA SER A 273 -19.75 5.63 19.80
C SER A 273 -19.50 5.15 18.38
N ASP A 274 -20.34 4.24 17.89
CA ASP A 274 -20.28 3.75 16.51
C ASP A 274 -20.34 4.90 15.49
N GLU A 275 -21.16 5.92 15.73
CA GLU A 275 -21.27 7.09 14.84
C GLU A 275 -19.97 7.88 14.77
N LEU A 276 -19.30 8.07 15.92
CA LEU A 276 -18.03 8.78 15.98
C LEU A 276 -16.91 7.96 15.32
N GLN A 277 -16.82 6.65 15.59
CA GLN A 277 -15.83 5.77 14.94
C GLN A 277 -16.00 5.72 13.42
N ILE A 278 -17.24 5.71 12.92
CA ILE A 278 -17.52 5.78 11.48
C ILE A 278 -17.02 7.10 10.89
N ASP A 279 -17.32 8.23 11.53
CA ASP A 279 -16.86 9.56 11.08
C ASP A 279 -15.33 9.65 11.07
N GLU A 280 -14.68 9.19 12.13
CA GLU A 280 -13.22 9.12 12.28
C GLU A 280 -12.59 8.25 11.19
N ASN A 281 -13.11 7.04 10.95
CA ASN A 281 -12.64 6.17 9.88
C ASN A 281 -12.74 6.84 8.50
N LEU A 282 -13.87 7.50 8.19
CA LEU A 282 -14.03 8.21 6.93
C LEU A 282 -13.05 9.37 6.75
N ARG A 283 -12.61 10.01 7.84
CA ARG A 283 -11.58 11.05 7.81
C ARG A 283 -10.18 10.46 7.68
N VAL A 284 -9.88 9.32 8.31
CA VAL A 284 -8.61 8.61 8.16
C VAL A 284 -8.34 8.27 6.69
N MET A 285 -9.37 7.95 5.91
CA MET A 285 -9.25 7.69 4.47
C MET A 285 -8.64 8.85 3.64
N GLN A 286 -8.55 10.07 4.18
CA GLN A 286 -7.89 11.19 3.52
C GLN A 286 -6.38 10.98 3.30
N VAL A 287 -5.77 9.95 3.92
CA VAL A 287 -4.41 9.48 3.56
C VAL A 287 -4.25 9.13 2.08
N ILE A 288 -5.34 8.79 1.39
CA ILE A 288 -5.34 8.51 -0.05
C ILE A 288 -5.24 9.81 -0.85
N SER A 289 -6.08 10.81 -0.55
CA SER A 289 -6.06 12.11 -1.21
C SER A 289 -4.79 12.92 -0.88
N ASN A 290 -4.23 12.76 0.32
CA ASN A 290 -2.97 13.38 0.72
C ASN A 290 -1.74 12.74 0.04
N GLY A 291 -1.88 11.53 -0.50
CA GLY A 291 -0.84 10.85 -1.30
C GLY A 291 -0.76 11.39 -2.74
N LYS A 292 -0.50 12.69 -2.93
CA LYS A 292 -0.64 13.33 -4.25
C LYS A 292 0.32 12.84 -5.33
N THR A 293 1.48 12.31 -4.93
CA THR A 293 2.48 11.74 -5.84
C THR A 293 2.58 10.22 -5.66
N ALA A 294 3.09 9.52 -6.68
CA ALA A 294 3.33 8.08 -6.60
C ALA A 294 4.18 7.70 -5.39
N GLU A 295 5.19 8.51 -5.04
CA GLU A 295 6.06 8.27 -3.90
C GLU A 295 5.31 8.37 -2.56
N LEU A 296 4.47 9.39 -2.38
CA LEU A 296 3.69 9.56 -1.17
C LEU A 296 2.62 8.48 -1.02
N PHE A 297 2.01 8.03 -2.10
CA PHE A 297 0.96 7.01 -2.06
C PHE A 297 1.49 5.58 -2.02
N MET A 298 2.44 5.25 -2.91
CA MET A 298 2.94 3.89 -3.15
C MET A 298 4.20 3.54 -2.38
N GLY A 299 4.95 4.53 -1.89
CA GLY A 299 6.19 4.33 -1.14
C GLY A 299 7.46 4.64 -1.94
N LEU A 300 8.60 4.59 -1.25
CA LEU A 300 9.88 5.02 -1.78
C LEU A 300 10.52 3.99 -2.73
N PRO A 301 11.39 4.44 -3.66
CA PRO A 301 12.13 3.57 -4.55
C PRO A 301 12.95 2.48 -3.85
N TYR A 302 12.88 1.26 -4.36
CA TYR A 302 13.65 0.10 -3.94
C TYR A 302 14.22 -0.66 -5.13
N ARG A 303 15.54 -0.74 -5.22
CA ARG A 303 16.30 -1.35 -6.31
C ARG A 303 17.20 -2.48 -5.82
N ALA A 304 17.66 -3.31 -6.74
CA ALA A 304 18.59 -4.39 -6.41
C ALA A 304 19.89 -3.82 -5.83
N GLY A 305 20.30 -4.34 -4.67
CA GLY A 305 21.46 -3.86 -3.90
C GLY A 305 21.14 -2.76 -2.87
N ASP A 306 19.93 -2.21 -2.86
CA ASP A 306 19.50 -1.29 -1.80
C ASP A 306 19.26 -2.04 -0.48
N ASN A 307 19.37 -1.31 0.63
CA ASN A 307 18.87 -1.81 1.90
C ASN A 307 17.34 -1.90 1.87
N PRO A 308 16.72 -2.94 2.46
CA PRO A 308 15.27 -3.06 2.52
C PRO A 308 14.63 -1.96 3.37
N ASN A 309 13.34 -1.69 3.11
CA ASN A 309 12.51 -0.66 3.76
C ASN A 309 12.96 0.79 3.52
N PRO A 310 13.06 1.24 2.25
CA PRO A 310 13.35 2.66 1.98
C PRO A 310 12.30 3.60 2.60
N GLY A 311 11.03 3.17 2.65
CA GLY A 311 9.92 3.86 3.32
C GLY A 311 8.57 3.53 2.67
N ALA A 312 7.60 3.19 3.50
CA ALA A 312 6.23 2.86 3.11
C ALA A 312 5.47 4.09 2.57
N GLY A 313 4.54 3.83 1.65
CA GLY A 313 3.57 4.84 1.20
C GLY A 313 2.50 5.12 2.25
N SER A 314 1.63 6.10 1.99
CA SER A 314 0.58 6.51 2.91
C SER A 314 -0.36 5.34 3.27
N LEU A 315 -0.83 4.60 2.26
CA LEU A 315 -1.79 3.53 2.46
C LEU A 315 -1.21 2.31 3.18
N GLU A 316 0.06 1.98 2.91
CA GLU A 316 0.76 0.85 3.52
C GLU A 316 0.96 1.07 5.04
N ASN A 317 1.18 2.31 5.47
CA ASN A 317 1.16 2.67 6.89
C ASN A 317 -0.29 2.61 7.42
N LEU A 318 -1.16 3.45 6.86
CA LEU A 318 -2.51 3.66 7.35
C LEU A 318 -3.52 3.62 6.19
N PRO A 319 -4.58 2.79 6.23
CA PRO A 319 -4.95 1.89 7.32
C PRO A 319 -4.45 0.45 7.15
N HIS A 320 -3.62 0.12 6.16
CA HIS A 320 -3.15 -1.26 5.96
C HIS A 320 -2.52 -1.84 7.25
N GLY A 321 -1.50 -1.18 7.80
CA GLY A 321 -0.80 -1.69 8.97
C GLY A 321 -1.68 -1.78 10.22
N THR A 322 -2.60 -0.83 10.41
CA THR A 322 -3.54 -0.82 11.55
C THR A 322 -4.61 -1.89 11.41
N VAL A 323 -5.11 -2.18 10.21
CA VAL A 323 -6.08 -3.26 9.98
C VAL A 323 -5.47 -4.64 10.24
N HIS A 324 -4.21 -4.84 9.85
CA HIS A 324 -3.45 -6.04 10.23
C HIS A 324 -3.43 -6.23 11.74
N PHE A 325 -3.02 -5.18 12.47
CA PHE A 325 -2.88 -5.22 13.91
C PHE A 325 -4.21 -5.33 14.67
N TRP A 326 -5.27 -4.69 14.16
CA TRP A 326 -6.63 -4.80 14.70
C TRP A 326 -7.18 -6.21 14.49
N THR A 327 -6.90 -6.86 13.38
CA THR A 327 -7.51 -8.18 13.08
C THR A 327 -6.83 -9.33 13.82
N GLY A 328 -5.50 -9.28 13.99
CA GLY A 328 -4.70 -10.34 14.61
C GLY A 328 -5.07 -10.62 16.07
N ASP A 329 -4.98 -11.88 16.50
CA ASP A 329 -5.29 -12.25 17.88
C ASP A 329 -4.21 -11.77 18.85
N ARG A 330 -4.52 -10.72 19.62
CA ARG A 330 -3.61 -10.14 20.63
C ARG A 330 -3.18 -11.12 21.73
N SER A 331 -3.82 -12.28 21.87
CA SER A 331 -3.43 -13.33 22.81
C SER A 331 -2.34 -14.26 22.27
N GLN A 332 -2.08 -14.24 20.96
CA GLN A 332 -1.00 -15.00 20.33
C GLN A 332 0.36 -14.33 20.55
N PRO A 333 1.47 -15.09 20.59
CA PRO A 333 2.79 -14.56 20.92
C PRO A 333 3.26 -13.44 19.99
N ASN A 334 2.82 -13.43 18.73
CA ASN A 334 3.22 -12.44 17.73
C ASN A 334 2.03 -11.77 17.03
N GLY A 335 0.81 -11.88 17.57
CA GLY A 335 -0.40 -11.32 16.98
C GLY A 335 -0.95 -12.15 15.81
N GLU A 336 -0.63 -13.44 15.76
CA GLU A 336 -1.11 -14.34 14.72
C GLU A 336 -2.65 -14.32 14.60
N ASP A 337 -3.24 -14.51 13.42
CA ASP A 337 -2.55 -14.65 12.13
C ASP A 337 -2.29 -13.27 11.47
N MET A 338 -3.31 -12.40 11.35
CA MET A 338 -3.24 -11.12 10.63
C MET A 338 -2.23 -10.10 11.18
N GLY A 339 -1.86 -10.15 12.46
CA GLY A 339 -0.98 -9.16 13.09
C GLY A 339 0.50 -9.29 12.78
N ASN A 340 0.90 -10.28 11.96
CA ASN A 340 2.30 -10.50 11.58
C ASN A 340 2.41 -11.01 10.14
N PHE A 341 3.40 -10.52 9.38
CA PHE A 341 3.51 -10.88 7.96
C PHE A 341 3.77 -12.36 7.72
N TYR A 342 4.50 -13.06 8.58
CA TYR A 342 4.78 -14.49 8.35
C TYR A 342 3.50 -15.36 8.40
N SER A 343 2.46 -14.87 9.10
CA SER A 343 1.23 -15.60 9.37
C SER A 343 0.00 -14.99 8.73
N ALA A 344 0.01 -13.70 8.34
CA ALA A 344 -1.21 -12.97 7.98
C ALA A 344 -2.05 -13.66 6.90
N ALA A 345 -1.41 -14.18 5.85
CA ALA A 345 -2.10 -14.86 4.74
C ALA A 345 -2.64 -16.26 5.08
N ARG A 346 -2.46 -16.75 6.32
CA ARG A 346 -3.11 -17.97 6.82
C ARG A 346 -4.58 -17.73 7.17
N ASP A 347 -4.94 -16.46 7.41
CA ASP A 347 -6.32 -16.04 7.57
C ASP A 347 -6.93 -15.71 6.19
N PRO A 348 -8.03 -16.37 5.77
CA PRO A 348 -8.71 -16.05 4.51
C PRO A 348 -9.14 -14.58 4.35
N ILE A 349 -9.31 -13.82 5.43
CA ILE A 349 -9.68 -12.39 5.36
C ILE A 349 -8.53 -11.52 4.84
N PHE A 350 -7.29 -11.97 4.94
CA PHE A 350 -6.11 -11.31 4.35
C PHE A 350 -6.35 -10.93 2.90
N PHE A 351 -6.86 -11.87 2.11
CA PHE A 351 -7.09 -11.68 0.68
C PHE A 351 -8.21 -10.67 0.39
N ALA A 352 -9.20 -10.54 1.28
CA ALA A 352 -10.23 -9.51 1.18
C ALA A 352 -9.73 -8.13 1.64
N HIS A 353 -8.90 -8.07 2.68
CA HIS A 353 -8.23 -6.84 3.09
C HIS A 353 -7.37 -6.29 1.94
N HIS A 354 -6.47 -7.11 1.40
CA HIS A 354 -5.64 -6.73 0.27
C HIS A 354 -6.45 -6.51 -1.02
N GLY A 355 -7.59 -7.17 -1.17
CA GLY A 355 -8.56 -6.86 -2.24
C GLY A 355 -9.02 -5.40 -2.21
N ASN A 356 -9.20 -4.83 -1.01
CA ASN A 356 -9.54 -3.41 -0.87
C ASN A 356 -8.32 -2.50 -0.97
N ILE A 357 -7.14 -2.92 -0.51
CA ILE A 357 -5.88 -2.20 -0.76
C ILE A 357 -5.62 -2.04 -2.26
N ASP A 358 -5.79 -3.11 -3.03
CA ASP A 358 -5.68 -3.09 -4.48
C ASP A 358 -6.75 -2.17 -5.12
N ARG A 359 -7.98 -2.17 -4.57
CA ARG A 359 -9.06 -1.23 -4.96
C ARG A 359 -8.68 0.22 -4.68
N MET A 360 -7.97 0.51 -3.59
CA MET A 360 -7.53 1.88 -3.26
C MET A 360 -6.53 2.41 -4.30
N TRP A 361 -5.63 1.58 -4.83
CA TRP A 361 -4.77 2.01 -5.94
C TRP A 361 -5.60 2.36 -7.18
N TRP A 362 -6.61 1.55 -7.50
CA TRP A 362 -7.53 1.83 -8.60
C TRP A 362 -8.36 3.11 -8.38
N LEU A 363 -8.83 3.38 -7.16
CA LEU A 363 -9.55 4.61 -6.82
C LEU A 363 -8.64 5.83 -6.84
N TRP A 364 -7.43 5.73 -6.29
CA TRP A 364 -6.47 6.81 -6.21
C TRP A 364 -6.20 7.44 -7.58
N ARG A 365 -5.97 6.62 -8.61
CA ARG A 365 -5.79 7.06 -10.01
C ARG A 365 -7.00 7.80 -10.59
N LYS A 366 -8.20 7.56 -10.04
CA LYS A 366 -9.46 8.19 -10.48
C LYS A 366 -9.77 9.49 -9.74
N LEU A 367 -9.13 9.75 -8.60
CA LEU A 367 -9.37 10.97 -7.82
C LEU A 367 -8.87 12.23 -8.53
N SER A 368 -7.75 12.13 -9.25
CA SER A 368 -7.12 13.26 -9.94
C SER A 368 -6.32 12.79 -11.16
N PRO A 369 -6.34 13.53 -12.29
CA PRO A 369 -5.43 13.29 -13.42
C PRO A 369 -3.94 13.41 -13.05
N GLY A 370 -3.61 14.08 -11.94
CA GLY A 370 -2.26 14.19 -11.40
C GLY A 370 -1.76 12.91 -10.72
N HIS A 371 -2.66 12.03 -10.28
CA HIS A 371 -2.31 10.77 -9.63
C HIS A 371 -1.86 9.73 -10.66
N LYS A 372 -0.56 9.72 -10.91
CA LYS A 372 0.09 8.87 -11.92
C LYS A 372 1.01 7.87 -11.27
N ASP A 373 1.03 6.65 -11.78
CA ASP A 373 1.99 5.63 -11.38
C ASP A 373 3.43 6.05 -11.73
N PHE A 374 4.41 5.37 -11.12
CA PHE A 374 5.81 5.57 -11.49
C PHE A 374 6.06 5.25 -12.96
N THR A 375 6.92 6.07 -13.58
CA THR A 375 7.45 5.83 -14.94
C THR A 375 8.90 5.33 -14.92
N ASP A 376 9.46 5.17 -13.71
CA ASP A 376 10.81 4.66 -13.49
C ASP A 376 10.92 3.23 -14.06
N LYS A 377 11.98 3.00 -14.85
CA LYS A 377 12.21 1.70 -15.50
C LYS A 377 12.55 0.61 -14.49
N ASP A 378 13.25 0.92 -13.41
CA ASP A 378 13.58 -0.08 -12.39
C ASP A 378 12.32 -0.56 -11.67
N TRP A 379 11.33 0.31 -11.49
CA TRP A 379 10.02 -0.08 -10.98
C TRP A 379 9.22 -0.90 -12.00
N LEU A 380 9.08 -0.41 -13.24
CA LEU A 380 8.33 -1.08 -14.31
C LEU A 380 8.92 -2.47 -14.68
N ASP A 381 10.23 -2.62 -14.53
CA ASP A 381 10.99 -3.81 -14.90
C ASP A 381 11.20 -4.75 -13.71
N ALA A 382 10.85 -4.31 -12.49
CA ALA A 382 10.83 -5.16 -11.32
C ALA A 382 9.97 -6.40 -11.57
N ALA A 383 10.49 -7.56 -11.17
CA ALA A 383 9.91 -8.84 -11.50
C ALA A 383 9.71 -9.70 -10.25
N PHE A 384 8.65 -10.50 -10.27
CA PHE A 384 8.29 -11.44 -9.21
C PHE A 384 7.97 -12.80 -9.79
N LEU A 385 7.89 -13.82 -8.93
CA LEU A 385 7.54 -15.18 -9.32
C LEU A 385 6.35 -15.69 -8.50
N PHE A 386 5.34 -16.19 -9.20
CA PHE A 386 4.15 -16.81 -8.61
C PHE A 386 3.82 -18.10 -9.34
N TYR A 387 3.16 -19.04 -8.65
CA TYR A 387 2.57 -20.20 -9.31
C TYR A 387 1.17 -19.85 -9.84
N ASP A 388 0.88 -20.23 -11.08
CA ASP A 388 -0.44 -20.04 -11.69
C ASP A 388 -1.44 -21.15 -11.31
N GLU A 389 -2.66 -21.06 -11.83
CA GLU A 389 -3.72 -22.04 -11.59
C GLU A 389 -3.43 -23.46 -12.12
N GLU A 390 -2.43 -23.61 -12.99
CA GLU A 390 -1.93 -24.88 -13.51
C GLU A 390 -0.67 -25.37 -12.77
N ALA A 391 -0.34 -24.74 -11.63
CA ALA A 391 0.85 -25.04 -10.83
C ALA A 391 2.17 -24.87 -11.59
N ARG A 392 2.24 -23.88 -12.50
CA ARG A 392 3.47 -23.51 -13.22
C ARG A 392 4.08 -22.23 -12.64
N PRO A 393 5.41 -22.13 -12.48
CA PRO A 393 6.04 -20.90 -12.03
C PRO A 393 6.03 -19.86 -13.16
N VAL A 394 5.50 -18.67 -12.87
CA VAL A 394 5.31 -17.56 -13.81
C VAL A 394 6.01 -16.31 -13.29
N ARG A 395 6.93 -15.78 -14.11
CA ARG A 395 7.60 -14.51 -13.90
C ARG A 395 6.70 -13.38 -14.39
N VAL A 396 6.34 -12.48 -13.48
CA VAL A 396 5.56 -11.28 -13.78
C VAL A 396 6.44 -10.03 -13.72
N ARG A 397 6.00 -8.95 -14.36
CA ARG A 397 6.61 -7.62 -14.27
C ARG A 397 5.57 -6.58 -13.87
N VAL A 398 6.00 -5.58 -13.11
CA VAL A 398 5.13 -4.50 -12.62
C VAL A 398 4.38 -3.81 -13.77
N ARG A 399 5.07 -3.54 -14.89
CA ARG A 399 4.48 -2.87 -16.07
C ARG A 399 3.21 -3.53 -16.62
N ASP A 400 3.02 -4.82 -16.40
CA ASP A 400 1.87 -5.57 -16.92
C ASP A 400 0.68 -5.57 -15.95
N ALA A 401 0.85 -5.03 -14.73
CA ALA A 401 -0.19 -4.97 -13.70
C ALA A 401 -0.80 -3.57 -13.47
N LEU A 402 -0.40 -2.55 -14.23
CA LEU A 402 -0.87 -1.17 -14.00
C LEU A 402 -2.39 -1.01 -14.18
N GLU A 403 -2.95 -1.74 -15.16
CA GLU A 403 -4.35 -1.65 -15.54
C GLU A 403 -5.09 -2.96 -15.22
N VAL A 404 -6.06 -2.89 -14.31
CA VAL A 404 -6.83 -4.05 -13.82
C VAL A 404 -7.70 -4.69 -14.91
N ASP A 405 -8.16 -3.88 -15.88
CA ASP A 405 -8.96 -4.34 -17.02
C ASP A 405 -8.15 -5.24 -17.97
N ARG A 406 -6.84 -4.99 -18.12
CA ARG A 406 -5.90 -5.86 -18.86
C ARG A 406 -5.64 -7.17 -18.14
N LEU A 407 -5.75 -7.18 -16.81
CA LEU A 407 -5.75 -8.40 -15.99
C LEU A 407 -7.14 -9.07 -15.91
N ARG A 408 -8.15 -8.50 -16.59
CA ARG A 408 -9.51 -9.04 -16.71
C ARG A 408 -10.22 -9.17 -15.38
N TYR A 409 -10.08 -8.19 -14.50
CA TYR A 409 -10.94 -8.02 -13.34
C TYR A 409 -11.34 -6.56 -13.12
N ALA A 410 -12.39 -6.35 -12.33
CA ALA A 410 -12.90 -5.06 -11.91
C ALA A 410 -13.44 -5.17 -10.47
N TYR A 411 -13.82 -4.03 -9.89
CA TYR A 411 -14.49 -3.98 -8.59
C TYR A 411 -15.96 -3.63 -8.78
N GLN A 412 -16.82 -4.22 -7.96
CA GLN A 412 -18.21 -3.80 -7.84
C GLN A 412 -18.26 -2.31 -7.48
N ASP A 413 -19.05 -1.55 -8.22
CA ASP A 413 -19.31 -0.15 -7.91
C ASP A 413 -20.13 -0.06 -6.62
N VAL A 414 -19.53 0.58 -5.60
CA VAL A 414 -20.13 0.88 -4.31
C VAL A 414 -19.83 2.32 -3.94
N ASP A 415 -20.64 2.92 -3.07
CA ASP A 415 -20.40 4.30 -2.63
C ASP A 415 -19.03 4.44 -1.95
N VAL A 416 -18.39 5.59 -2.17
CA VAL A 416 -17.06 5.93 -1.68
C VAL A 416 -17.18 7.19 -0.80
N PRO A 417 -17.82 7.08 0.38
CA PRO A 417 -18.30 8.24 1.15
C PRO A 417 -17.17 9.16 1.62
N TRP A 418 -15.98 8.61 1.90
CA TRP A 418 -14.83 9.39 2.36
C TRP A 418 -14.37 10.45 1.35
N THR A 419 -14.64 10.31 0.05
CA THR A 419 -14.32 11.33 -0.96
C THR A 419 -15.04 12.66 -0.71
N ARG A 420 -16.12 12.64 0.09
CA ARG A 420 -16.93 13.81 0.46
C ARG A 420 -16.75 14.19 1.94
N THR A 421 -15.96 13.43 2.69
CA THR A 421 -15.67 13.69 4.10
C THR A 421 -14.44 14.56 4.23
N LYS A 422 -14.60 15.79 4.73
CA LYS A 422 -13.46 16.68 4.96
C LYS A 422 -12.74 16.35 6.27
N PRO A 423 -11.43 16.58 6.41
CA PRO A 423 -10.77 16.59 7.71
C PRO A 423 -11.43 17.59 8.68
N THR A 424 -11.38 17.32 9.97
CA THR A 424 -11.63 18.35 10.99
C THR A 424 -10.40 19.23 11.16
N VAL A 425 -10.59 20.47 11.61
CA VAL A 425 -9.52 21.33 12.11
C VAL A 425 -9.87 21.67 13.54
N ARG A 426 -8.90 21.55 14.45
CA ARG A 426 -9.14 21.81 15.88
C ARG A 426 -9.57 23.26 16.10
N LEU A 427 -10.53 23.47 17.00
CA LEU A 427 -10.93 24.80 17.41
C LEU A 427 -9.73 25.60 17.93
N GLY A 428 -9.48 26.77 17.31
CA GLY A 428 -8.36 27.65 17.66
C GLY A 428 -7.05 27.38 16.92
N ALA A 429 -6.96 26.35 16.05
CA ALA A 429 -5.76 26.13 15.20
C ALA A 429 -5.43 27.38 14.37
N ASN A 430 -6.45 27.98 13.75
CA ASN A 430 -6.30 29.21 12.96
C ASN A 430 -5.99 30.45 13.82
N SER A 431 -6.17 30.39 15.15
CA SER A 431 -5.91 31.52 16.06
C SER A 431 -4.46 31.57 16.55
N VAL A 432 -3.67 30.49 16.38
CA VAL A 432 -2.24 30.48 16.69
C VAL A 432 -1.47 31.44 15.76
N THR A 433 -2.02 31.72 14.57
CA THR A 433 -1.46 32.61 13.55
C THR A 433 -1.32 34.09 13.96
N LYS A 434 -1.97 34.54 15.05
CA LYS A 434 -1.82 35.92 15.56
C LYS A 434 -0.83 36.06 16.72
N SER A 435 -0.36 34.97 17.31
CA SER A 435 0.67 35.01 18.34
C SER A 435 1.95 34.38 17.81
N ARG A 436 2.77 35.19 17.15
CA ARG A 436 4.02 34.78 16.48
C ARG A 436 5.12 34.26 17.43
N ASP A 437 4.85 34.13 18.74
CA ASP A 437 5.88 33.87 19.75
C ASP A 437 5.44 32.93 20.90
N ILE A 438 4.40 32.11 20.74
CA ILE A 438 4.14 31.05 21.73
C ILE A 438 5.13 29.91 21.48
N ALA A 439 6.20 29.86 22.27
CA ALA A 439 7.10 28.73 22.29
C ALA A 439 6.29 27.44 22.56
N PRO A 440 6.48 26.37 21.78
CA PRO A 440 5.75 25.13 22.02
C PRO A 440 6.05 24.60 23.44
N PRO A 441 5.10 23.91 24.07
CA PRO A 441 5.36 23.32 25.38
C PRO A 441 6.54 22.34 25.28
N PRO A 442 7.45 22.32 26.26
CA PRO A 442 8.54 21.36 26.29
C PRO A 442 8.01 19.91 26.45
N PRO A 443 8.74 18.90 25.95
CA PRO A 443 10.11 18.96 25.44
C PRO A 443 10.20 19.33 23.94
N ILE A 444 11.02 20.36 23.65
CA ILE A 444 11.42 20.72 22.29
C ILE A 444 12.80 20.14 22.03
N ALA A 445 12.96 19.29 21.01
CA ALA A 445 14.27 18.81 20.63
C ALA A 445 15.02 19.86 19.81
N THR A 446 16.28 20.07 20.19
CA THR A 446 17.20 21.03 19.54
C THR A 446 18.30 20.34 18.72
N SER A 447 18.39 19.00 18.79
CA SER A 447 19.36 18.19 18.05
C SER A 447 18.84 16.78 17.82
N PHE A 448 19.42 16.09 16.83
CA PHE A 448 19.16 14.69 16.48
C PHE A 448 20.42 13.85 16.70
N PRO A 449 20.30 12.52 16.94
CA PRO A 449 19.06 11.74 16.96
C PRO A 449 18.22 11.95 18.23
N ILE A 450 16.91 11.78 18.12
CA ILE A 450 15.95 11.85 19.24
C ILE A 450 15.59 10.42 19.65
N ASP A 451 15.74 10.09 20.94
CA ASP A 451 15.15 8.88 21.54
C ASP A 451 13.66 9.14 21.82
N LEU A 452 12.77 8.62 20.98
CA LEU A 452 11.33 8.89 21.04
C LEU A 452 10.63 8.00 22.08
N LYS A 453 10.83 8.31 23.37
CA LYS A 453 10.16 7.63 24.49
C LYS A 453 8.83 8.26 24.88
N ASN A 454 8.71 9.57 24.71
CA ASN A 454 7.53 10.38 24.97
C ASN A 454 7.31 11.30 23.77
N THR A 455 6.21 12.06 23.77
CA THR A 455 5.98 13.11 22.78
C THR A 455 7.14 14.10 22.77
N VAL A 456 7.63 14.41 21.57
CA VAL A 456 8.69 15.41 21.35
C VAL A 456 8.28 16.33 20.22
N SER A 457 8.41 17.64 20.44
CA SER A 457 8.17 18.64 19.40
C SER A 457 9.49 19.17 18.79
N VAL A 458 9.46 19.52 17.52
CA VAL A 458 10.58 20.06 16.75
C VAL A 458 10.10 21.25 15.93
N ILE A 459 10.85 22.35 15.94
CA ILE A 459 10.57 23.50 15.06
C ILE A 459 11.26 23.23 13.72
N VAL A 460 10.48 23.13 12.65
CA VAL A 460 10.97 22.82 11.30
C VAL A 460 10.80 24.03 10.41
N LYS A 461 11.90 24.52 9.83
CA LYS A 461 11.89 25.68 8.93
C LYS A 461 11.32 25.30 7.57
N ARG A 462 10.55 26.22 6.99
CA ARG A 462 9.99 26.10 5.64
C ARG A 462 10.82 26.91 4.65
N ALA A 463 11.17 26.28 3.53
CA ALA A 463 12.00 26.91 2.50
C ALA A 463 11.21 27.89 1.62
N ARG A 464 9.94 27.61 1.33
CA ARG A 464 9.03 28.47 0.57
C ARG A 464 7.74 28.70 1.38
N ARG A 465 7.07 29.84 1.15
CA ARG A 465 5.86 30.29 1.84
C ARG A 465 4.91 30.91 0.83
N ALA A 466 3.63 31.06 1.19
CA ALA A 466 2.66 31.78 0.37
C ALA A 466 2.64 31.30 -1.10
N ARG A 467 2.72 29.97 -1.31
CA ARG A 467 2.90 29.40 -2.65
C ARG A 467 1.64 29.64 -3.48
N SER A 468 1.81 29.96 -4.77
CA SER A 468 0.68 30.12 -5.67
C SER A 468 -0.06 28.80 -5.88
N ALA A 469 -1.32 28.83 -6.30
CA ALA A 469 -2.07 27.61 -6.65
C ALA A 469 -1.33 26.78 -7.71
N ALA A 470 -0.71 27.44 -8.70
CA ALA A 470 0.08 26.76 -9.74
C ALA A 470 1.35 26.09 -9.18
N ASP A 471 2.02 26.69 -8.19
CA ASP A 471 3.16 26.06 -7.53
C ASP A 471 2.72 24.87 -6.66
N LYS A 472 1.57 24.98 -5.99
CA LYS A 472 0.98 23.90 -5.18
C LYS A 472 0.49 22.72 -6.03
N GLU A 473 0.05 22.98 -7.26
CA GLU A 473 -0.34 21.94 -8.23
C GLU A 473 0.88 21.26 -8.85
N ARG A 474 1.98 21.99 -9.05
CA ARG A 474 3.22 21.45 -9.64
C ARG A 474 4.08 20.68 -8.64
N GLU A 475 4.20 21.18 -7.42
CA GLU A 475 5.08 20.62 -6.39
C GLU A 475 4.29 20.45 -5.08
N GLU A 476 4.31 19.27 -4.49
CA GLU A 476 3.81 19.02 -3.14
C GLU A 476 4.86 19.43 -2.11
N GLU A 477 4.47 20.15 -1.04
CA GLU A 477 5.34 20.40 0.11
C GLU A 477 5.27 19.17 1.03
N VAL A 478 6.41 18.52 1.25
CA VAL A 478 6.51 17.23 1.92
C VAL A 478 7.27 17.36 3.23
N LEU A 479 6.67 16.88 4.31
CA LEU A 479 7.35 16.66 5.58
C LEU A 479 7.98 15.26 5.57
N ALA A 480 9.30 15.21 5.74
CA ALA A 480 10.07 13.98 5.81
C ALA A 480 10.61 13.76 7.22
N VAL A 481 10.24 12.62 7.84
CA VAL A 481 10.83 12.11 9.07
C VAL A 481 11.85 11.04 8.67
N GLU A 482 13.13 11.33 8.88
CA GLU A 482 14.25 10.52 8.41
C GLU A 482 14.90 9.74 9.56
N GLY A 483 15.49 8.59 9.22
CA GLY A 483 16.26 7.81 10.17
C GLY A 483 15.40 7.25 11.31
N ILE A 484 14.19 6.78 11.00
CA ILE A 484 13.32 6.12 11.97
C ILE A 484 13.93 4.75 12.25
N GLU A 485 14.61 4.62 13.39
CA GLU A 485 15.23 3.37 13.85
C GLU A 485 14.33 2.68 14.88
N PHE A 486 13.98 1.42 14.65
CA PHE A 486 13.09 0.66 15.54
C PHE A 486 13.33 -0.85 15.43
N SER A 487 12.77 -1.65 16.37
CA SER A 487 12.82 -3.11 16.29
C SER A 487 11.78 -3.65 15.30
N ARG A 488 12.23 -4.34 14.24
CA ARG A 488 11.35 -4.82 13.16
C ARG A 488 10.27 -5.81 13.62
N ASP A 489 10.57 -6.57 14.68
CA ASP A 489 9.71 -7.62 15.22
C ASP A 489 8.63 -7.13 16.18
N GLU A 490 8.41 -5.81 16.24
CA GLU A 490 7.40 -5.18 17.08
C GLU A 490 6.45 -4.31 16.26
N PHE A 491 5.21 -4.25 16.71
CA PHE A 491 4.28 -3.28 16.18
C PHE A 491 4.67 -1.90 16.70
N VAL A 492 4.94 -0.97 15.79
CA VAL A 492 5.33 0.41 16.11
C VAL A 492 4.35 1.33 15.43
N LYS A 493 3.79 2.28 16.19
CA LYS A 493 2.97 3.37 15.65
C LYS A 493 3.44 4.71 16.21
N ILE A 494 3.71 5.65 15.31
CA ILE A 494 4.09 7.02 15.65
C ILE A 494 3.18 7.96 14.85
N ASP A 495 2.47 8.83 15.54
CA ASP A 495 1.69 9.88 14.90
C ASP A 495 2.54 11.15 14.76
N VAL A 496 2.38 11.81 13.63
CA VAL A 496 3.08 13.05 13.30
C VAL A 496 2.07 14.17 13.19
N TYR A 497 2.13 15.10 14.14
CA TYR A 497 1.26 16.26 14.18
C TYR A 497 1.98 17.53 13.74
N VAL A 498 1.24 18.45 13.13
CA VAL A 498 1.71 19.79 12.76
C VAL A 498 0.91 20.83 13.53
N ASN A 499 1.61 21.77 14.16
CA ASN A 499 1.06 22.91 14.91
C ASN A 499 0.04 22.54 16.00
N SER A 500 0.21 21.36 16.63
CA SER A 500 -0.64 20.87 17.73
C SER A 500 0.14 20.53 19.00
N ALA A 501 1.30 21.16 19.21
CA ALA A 501 2.16 20.89 20.36
C ALA A 501 1.42 21.07 21.70
N GLY A 502 1.36 19.99 22.49
CA GLY A 502 0.65 19.93 23.78
C GLY A 502 -0.88 19.82 23.67
N GLN A 503 -1.39 19.59 22.47
CA GLN A 503 -2.82 19.44 22.17
C GLN A 503 -3.07 18.26 21.21
N GLU A 504 -2.11 17.35 21.06
CA GLU A 504 -2.15 16.24 20.11
C GLU A 504 -3.34 15.31 20.37
N ASP A 505 -3.65 15.01 21.63
CA ASP A 505 -4.78 14.15 22.01
C ASP A 505 -6.16 14.82 21.83
N SER A 506 -6.20 16.12 21.47
CA SER A 506 -7.43 16.82 21.11
C SER A 506 -7.69 16.85 19.59
N VAL A 507 -6.76 16.33 18.80
CA VAL A 507 -6.91 16.16 17.35
C VAL A 507 -7.62 14.82 17.13
N SER A 508 -8.81 14.85 16.54
CA SER A 508 -9.53 13.61 16.21
C SER A 508 -8.75 12.78 15.17
N PRO A 509 -8.91 11.45 15.14
CA PRO A 509 -8.44 10.63 14.02
C PRO A 509 -8.88 11.21 12.67
N GLY A 510 -7.95 11.28 11.72
CA GLY A 510 -8.16 11.95 10.43
C GLY A 510 -8.36 13.48 10.49
N GLY A 511 -8.12 14.10 11.65
CA GLY A 511 -8.03 15.54 11.82
C GLY A 511 -6.82 16.11 11.09
N ARG A 512 -6.91 17.35 10.65
CA ARG A 512 -5.97 17.91 9.68
C ARG A 512 -4.56 18.08 10.24
N GLU A 513 -4.46 18.38 11.52
CA GLU A 513 -3.19 18.52 12.20
C GLU A 513 -2.43 17.20 12.31
N LEU A 514 -3.10 16.03 12.20
CA LEU A 514 -2.45 14.73 12.04
C LEU A 514 -1.95 14.60 10.59
N ALA A 515 -0.70 14.96 10.36
CA ALA A 515 -0.08 14.94 9.03
C ALA A 515 0.06 13.52 8.48
N GLY A 516 0.25 12.54 9.37
CA GLY A 516 0.21 11.11 9.06
C GLY A 516 0.81 10.28 10.17
N SER A 517 0.86 8.97 9.95
CA SER A 517 1.35 8.01 10.93
C SER A 517 2.37 7.08 10.29
N PHE A 518 3.46 6.81 11.01
CA PHE A 518 4.35 5.70 10.71
C PHE A 518 3.81 4.45 11.40
N VAL A 519 3.65 3.36 10.66
CA VAL A 519 3.18 2.07 11.19
C VAL A 519 4.10 0.95 10.70
N ASN A 520 4.62 0.16 11.63
CA ASN A 520 5.30 -1.10 11.31
C ASN A 520 4.46 -2.28 11.78
N VAL A 521 4.11 -3.17 10.86
CA VAL A 521 3.62 -4.51 11.21
C VAL A 521 4.82 -5.41 11.50
N PRO A 522 4.82 -6.18 12.61
CA PRO A 522 5.90 -7.10 12.94
C PRO A 522 6.27 -8.04 11.78
N HIS A 523 7.57 -8.18 11.52
CA HIS A 523 8.15 -9.17 10.61
C HIS A 523 9.66 -9.31 10.90
N LYS A 524 10.32 -10.35 10.40
CA LYS A 524 11.75 -10.59 10.72
C LYS A 524 12.62 -10.85 9.49
N HIS A 525 13.88 -10.43 9.59
CA HIS A 525 14.92 -10.59 8.58
C HIS A 525 16.28 -10.59 9.29
N LYS A 526 17.11 -11.64 9.14
CA LYS A 526 18.36 -11.85 9.89
C LYS A 526 19.62 -11.92 9.02
N HIS A 527 19.53 -11.60 7.74
CA HIS A 527 20.66 -11.69 6.80
C HIS A 527 21.84 -10.74 7.12
N SER A 528 21.76 -9.88 8.15
CA SER A 528 22.95 -9.31 8.79
C SER A 528 23.01 -9.44 10.33
N LYS A 529 24.22 -9.61 10.87
CA LYS A 529 24.47 -9.73 12.33
C LYS A 529 24.17 -8.44 13.14
N LYS A 530 23.66 -7.38 12.49
CA LYS A 530 23.29 -6.08 13.08
C LYS A 530 21.78 -5.77 13.02
N GLU A 531 20.95 -6.69 12.51
CA GLU A 531 19.66 -6.39 11.87
C GLU A 531 18.39 -6.41 12.75
N LYS A 532 18.50 -6.36 14.09
CA LYS A 532 17.28 -6.15 14.91
C LYS A 532 16.68 -4.77 14.69
N VAL A 533 17.53 -3.78 14.42
CA VAL A 533 17.14 -2.38 14.20
C VAL A 533 17.07 -2.10 12.71
N VAL A 534 15.91 -1.62 12.26
CA VAL A 534 15.69 -1.18 10.88
C VAL A 534 15.65 0.33 10.86
N THR A 535 16.24 0.93 9.84
CA THR A 535 16.16 2.37 9.57
C THR A 535 15.26 2.60 8.37
N THR A 536 14.24 3.46 8.51
CA THR A 536 13.32 3.83 7.43
C THR A 536 13.00 5.33 7.44
N LYS A 537 12.10 5.74 6.56
CA LYS A 537 11.60 7.12 6.42
C LYS A 537 10.08 7.14 6.35
N LEU A 538 9.48 8.20 6.89
CA LEU A 538 8.09 8.57 6.65
C LEU A 538 8.06 9.87 5.84
N ARG A 539 7.18 9.94 4.84
CA ARG A 539 6.97 11.14 4.03
C ARG A 539 5.49 11.41 3.93
N VAL A 540 5.10 12.64 4.25
CA VAL A 540 3.69 13.05 4.23
C VAL A 540 3.55 14.38 3.50
N GLY A 541 2.57 14.47 2.60
CA GLY A 541 2.19 15.71 1.95
C GLY A 541 1.52 16.65 2.95
N ILE A 542 2.00 17.88 3.04
CA ILE A 542 1.50 18.88 3.99
C ILE A 542 0.96 20.13 3.31
N THR A 543 0.87 20.18 1.97
CA THR A 543 0.38 21.40 1.27
C THR A 543 -1.01 21.78 1.75
N ASP A 544 -1.96 20.84 1.66
CA ASP A 544 -3.34 21.12 1.98
C ASP A 544 -3.53 21.23 3.51
N LEU A 545 -2.65 20.56 4.29
CA LEU A 545 -2.58 20.72 5.74
C LEU A 545 -2.32 22.16 6.10
N LEU A 546 -1.26 22.74 5.54
CA LEU A 546 -0.84 24.11 5.83
C LEU A 546 -1.92 25.13 5.43
N GLU A 547 -2.66 24.87 4.36
CA GLU A 547 -3.80 25.69 3.93
C GLU A 547 -4.93 25.65 4.97
N ASP A 548 -5.37 24.47 5.35
CA ASP A 548 -6.53 24.28 6.24
C ASP A 548 -6.30 24.82 7.67
N ILE A 549 -5.06 24.75 8.19
CA ILE A 549 -4.70 25.29 9.51
C ILE A 549 -4.26 26.76 9.47
N GLY A 550 -4.23 27.37 8.29
CA GLY A 550 -3.82 28.77 8.09
C GLY A 550 -2.32 29.05 8.30
N ALA A 551 -1.46 28.06 8.07
CA ALA A 551 0.00 28.14 8.30
C ALA A 551 0.83 28.41 7.02
N GLU A 552 0.21 28.74 5.88
CA GLU A 552 0.91 28.94 4.61
C GLU A 552 1.97 30.07 4.64
N GLU A 553 1.76 31.08 5.48
CA GLU A 553 2.65 32.24 5.65
C GLU A 553 3.77 32.01 6.69
N ASP A 554 3.70 30.92 7.44
CA ASP A 554 4.60 30.67 8.57
C ASP A 554 6.01 30.31 8.09
N LYS A 555 7.03 30.92 8.74
CA LYS A 555 8.46 30.64 8.47
C LYS A 555 8.90 29.26 8.94
N SER A 556 8.19 28.72 9.92
CA SER A 556 8.44 27.43 10.52
C SER A 556 7.14 26.88 11.06
N ILE A 557 7.05 25.56 11.11
CA ILE A 557 5.98 24.84 11.78
C ILE A 557 6.54 24.10 12.99
N VAL A 558 5.67 23.75 13.92
CA VAL A 558 6.00 22.84 15.01
C VAL A 558 5.52 21.45 14.64
N VAL A 559 6.42 20.49 14.60
CA VAL A 559 6.12 19.08 14.35
C VAL A 559 6.21 18.32 15.66
N SER A 560 5.12 17.68 16.08
CA SER A 560 5.11 16.79 17.25
C SER A 560 5.13 15.33 16.80
N LEU A 561 6.07 14.56 17.33
CA LEU A 561 6.13 13.11 17.18
C LEU A 561 5.55 12.46 18.42
N VAL A 562 4.48 11.66 18.26
CA VAL A 562 3.76 11.02 19.37
C VAL A 562 3.89 9.51 19.24
N PRO A 563 4.70 8.84 20.09
CA PRO A 563 4.77 7.38 20.11
C PRO A 563 3.47 6.81 20.69
N ARG A 564 2.68 6.10 19.86
CA ARG A 564 1.41 5.46 20.28
C ARG A 564 1.59 4.02 20.72
N LYS A 565 2.43 3.27 20.00
CA LYS A 565 2.72 1.85 20.28
C LYS A 565 4.16 1.49 19.93
N GLY A 566 4.72 0.54 20.67
CA GLY A 566 6.08 0.02 20.50
C GLY A 566 6.73 -0.24 21.86
N LYS A 567 7.47 -1.35 22.01
CA LYS A 567 8.16 -1.68 23.28
C LYS A 567 9.63 -1.26 23.24
N SER A 568 10.21 -1.22 22.04
CA SER A 568 11.58 -0.83 21.76
C SER A 568 11.78 0.68 21.70
N LYS A 569 13.02 1.11 21.92
CA LYS A 569 13.40 2.52 21.77
C LYS A 569 13.39 2.88 20.29
N VAL A 570 12.41 3.66 19.87
CA VAL A 570 12.43 4.32 18.57
C VAL A 570 13.44 5.46 18.61
N LYS A 571 14.28 5.58 17.58
CA LYS A 571 15.07 6.80 17.35
C LYS A 571 14.67 7.48 16.06
N ILE A 572 14.80 8.79 16.06
CA ILE A 572 14.54 9.63 14.88
C ILE A 572 15.83 10.34 14.54
N GLY A 573 16.29 10.19 13.30
CA GLY A 573 17.54 10.76 12.81
C GLY A 573 17.43 12.20 12.30
N GLY A 574 16.23 12.62 11.86
CA GLY A 574 16.01 13.98 11.38
C GLY A 574 14.56 14.26 10.98
N ILE A 575 14.22 15.54 10.89
CA ILE A 575 12.95 16.01 10.32
C ILE A 575 13.25 17.21 9.42
N LYS A 576 12.70 17.22 8.21
CA LYS A 576 12.87 18.31 7.25
C LYS A 576 11.63 18.47 6.36
N ILE A 577 11.55 19.62 5.69
CA ILE A 577 10.55 19.89 4.66
C ILE A 577 11.24 20.01 3.31
N GLU A 578 10.70 19.36 2.30
CA GLU A 578 11.16 19.41 0.91
C GLU A 578 9.99 19.49 -0.08
N PHE A 579 10.29 19.49 -1.38
CA PHE A 579 9.28 19.58 -2.44
C PHE A 579 9.40 18.38 -3.37
N ALA A 580 8.26 17.79 -3.74
CA ALA A 580 8.17 16.68 -4.67
C ALA A 580 7.29 17.07 -5.86
N GLU A 581 7.76 16.79 -7.08
CA GLU A 581 7.03 17.04 -8.35
C GLU A 581 6.13 15.86 -8.74
#